data_AF-A0A5C5ZYQ6-F1
#
_entry.id   AF-A0A5C5ZYQ6-F1
#
_cell.length_a   1.000
_cell.length_b   1.000
_cell.length_c   1.000
_cell.angle_alpha   90.00
_cell.angle_beta   90.00
_cell.angle_gamma   90.00
#
_symmetry.space_group_name_H-M   'P 1'
#
loop_
_entity.id
_entity.type
_entity.pdbx_description
1 polymer ?
#
loop_
_entity_poly.entity_id
_entity_poly.type
_entity_poly.pdbx_seq_one_letter_code
_entity_poly.pdbx_strand_id
1 'polypeptide(L)'
;MSGLMNWKAFVLAAVVATVSLTQAGNASAGDHYYQPDCYWKTVTVYESIKKPYTAYVTKYDHCGHPYQAKVVRYKTVQVPVTKRIKVCH
;
A
#
# COMPACT_ATOMS: atom_id res chain seq x y z
N MET A 1 41.77 32.24 26.81
CA MET A 1 42.34 30.99 27.31
C MET A 1 41.26 29.93 27.25
N SER A 2 41.54 28.90 26.46
CA SER A 2 40.66 27.83 26.02
C SER A 2 40.27 26.91 27.18
N GLY A 3 39.08 26.32 27.06
CA GLY A 3 38.33 25.72 28.15
C GLY A 3 38.89 24.43 28.73
N LEU A 4 38.42 24.14 29.95
CA LEU A 4 38.33 22.79 30.46
C LEU A 4 36.85 22.51 30.76
N MET A 5 36.18 21.85 29.82
CA MET A 5 34.81 21.40 29.93
C MET A 5 34.76 20.23 30.92
N ASN A 6 34.08 20.41 32.04
CA ASN A 6 34.00 19.43 33.13
C ASN A 6 33.11 18.25 32.71
N TRP A 7 33.72 17.26 32.07
CA TRP A 7 33.15 16.00 31.58
C TRP A 7 32.21 15.29 32.56
N LYS A 8 32.43 15.43 33.88
CA LYS A 8 31.57 14.83 34.91
C LYS A 8 30.16 15.44 34.94
N ALA A 9 30.02 16.70 34.54
CA ALA A 9 28.73 17.39 34.47
C ALA A 9 27.86 16.88 33.30
N PHE A 10 28.48 16.32 32.25
CA PHE A 10 27.76 15.81 31.08
C PHE A 10 27.12 14.43 31.31
N VAL A 11 27.66 13.62 32.22
CA VAL A 11 27.15 12.27 32.48
C VAL A 11 25.92 12.28 33.39
N LEU A 12 25.80 13.24 34.31
CA LEU A 12 24.66 13.30 35.24
C LEU A 12 23.34 13.75 34.58
N ALA A 13 23.40 14.59 33.54
CA ALA A 13 22.22 15.01 32.78
C ALA A 13 21.68 13.91 31.85
N ALA A 14 22.52 12.95 31.45
CA ALA A 14 22.12 11.84 30.58
C ALA A 14 21.43 10.68 31.34
N VAL A 15 21.62 10.57 32.66
CA VAL A 15 21.01 9.49 33.48
C VAL A 15 19.64 9.88 34.05
N VAL A 16 19.35 11.18 34.19
CA VAL A 16 18.02 11.63 34.67
C VAL A 16 16.99 11.72 33.53
N ALA A 17 17.43 11.70 32.26
CA ALA A 17 16.53 11.63 31.10
C ALA A 17 16.10 10.20 30.72
N THR A 18 16.67 9.15 31.35
CA THR A 18 16.40 7.74 31.00
C THR A 18 15.48 7.02 31.98
N VAL A 19 14.98 7.68 33.04
CA VAL A 19 14.14 7.06 34.09
C VAL A 19 12.76 7.73 34.22
N SER A 20 12.13 8.10 33.11
CA SER A 20 10.71 8.52 33.14
C SER A 20 9.93 8.18 31.87
N LEU A 21 10.23 7.03 31.25
CA LEU A 21 9.40 6.42 30.20
C LEU A 21 8.85 5.04 30.60
N THR A 22 8.83 4.73 31.91
CA THR A 22 8.17 3.55 32.46
C THR A 22 6.75 3.87 32.92
N GLN A 23 5.87 4.17 31.96
CA GLN A 23 4.44 3.83 32.04
C GLN A 23 3.73 4.21 30.73
N ALA A 24 3.85 3.36 29.71
CA ALA A 24 2.74 3.19 28.80
C ALA A 24 1.73 2.31 29.55
N GLY A 25 0.86 2.93 30.34
CA GLY A 25 -0.25 2.20 30.94
C GLY A 25 -1.11 1.62 29.82
N ASN A 26 -1.39 0.32 29.87
CA ASN A 26 -2.38 -0.28 29.00
C ASN A 26 -3.74 0.34 29.36
N ALA A 27 -4.24 1.24 28.54
CA ALA A 27 -5.62 1.67 28.63
C ALA A 27 -6.51 0.48 28.24
N SER A 28 -7.09 -0.18 29.24
CA SER A 28 -8.19 -1.12 29.01
C SER A 28 -9.47 -0.31 28.88
N ALA A 29 -9.87 -0.01 27.65
CA ALA A 29 -11.22 0.48 27.37
C ALA A 29 -12.17 -0.72 27.40
N GLY A 30 -12.67 -1.04 28.59
CA GLY A 30 -13.79 -1.94 28.74
C GLY A 30 -15.08 -1.17 28.45
N ASP A 31 -15.61 -1.33 27.25
CA ASP A 31 -17.02 -1.04 26.98
C ASP A 31 -17.63 -2.24 26.26
N HIS A 32 -18.12 -3.18 27.08
CA HIS A 32 -18.66 -4.46 26.66
C HIS A 32 -20.15 -4.29 26.34
N TYR A 33 -20.46 -3.63 25.23
CA TYR A 33 -21.81 -3.62 24.67
C TYR A 33 -21.74 -3.59 23.14
N TYR A 34 -21.88 -4.76 22.52
CA TYR A 34 -22.03 -4.97 21.08
C TYR A 34 -20.92 -4.31 20.22
N GLN A 35 -19.65 -4.66 20.45
CA GLN A 35 -18.63 -4.42 19.43
C GLN A 35 -18.75 -5.52 18.37
N PRO A 36 -19.08 -5.19 17.11
CA PRO A 36 -19.07 -6.20 16.05
C PRO A 36 -17.65 -6.74 15.94
N ASP A 37 -17.52 -8.06 16.00
CA ASP A 37 -16.20 -8.69 15.95
C ASP A 37 -15.72 -8.57 14.51
N CYS A 38 -14.66 -7.77 14.35
CA CYS A 38 -14.13 -7.40 13.05
C CYS A 38 -12.77 -8.04 12.85
N TYR A 39 -12.60 -8.77 11.75
CA TYR A 39 -11.31 -9.31 11.33
C TYR A 39 -10.97 -8.92 9.90
N TRP A 40 -9.67 -8.93 9.61
CA TRP A 40 -9.19 -8.71 8.26
C TRP A 40 -9.11 -10.02 7.50
N LYS A 41 -9.76 -10.07 6.33
CA LYS A 41 -9.74 -11.23 5.44
C LYS A 41 -9.07 -10.86 4.13
N THR A 42 -8.17 -11.73 3.67
CA THR A 42 -7.63 -11.65 2.31
C THR A 42 -8.59 -12.34 1.36
N VAL A 43 -9.05 -11.63 0.34
CA VAL A 43 -9.97 -12.14 -0.69
C VAL A 43 -9.39 -11.88 -2.08
N THR A 44 -9.71 -12.77 -3.01
CA THR A 44 -9.43 -12.56 -4.43
C THR A 44 -10.65 -11.90 -5.08
N VAL A 45 -10.46 -10.72 -5.65
CA VAL A 45 -11.49 -9.98 -6.39
C VAL A 45 -11.06 -9.88 -7.85
N TYR A 46 -12.01 -9.95 -8.78
CA TYR A 46 -11.73 -9.75 -10.19
C TYR A 46 -11.94 -8.30 -10.58
N GLU A 47 -10.89 -7.67 -11.10
CA GLU A 47 -10.93 -6.30 -11.59
C GLU A 47 -10.88 -6.24 -13.10
N SER A 48 -11.69 -5.35 -13.68
CA SER A 48 -11.72 -5.11 -15.12
C SER A 48 -10.62 -4.15 -15.53
N ILE A 49 -9.64 -4.65 -16.27
CA ILE A 49 -8.47 -3.88 -16.72
C ILE A 49 -8.45 -3.84 -18.25
N LYS A 50 -8.15 -2.66 -18.82
CA LYS A 50 -7.88 -2.53 -20.27
C LYS A 50 -6.45 -2.99 -20.57
N LYS A 51 -6.31 -4.01 -21.42
CA LYS A 51 -5.01 -4.52 -21.87
C LYS A 51 -4.83 -4.31 -23.37
N PRO A 52 -3.67 -3.79 -23.82
CA PRO A 52 -3.36 -3.67 -25.23
C PRO A 52 -3.12 -5.06 -25.84
N TYR A 53 -3.47 -5.22 -27.12
CA TYR A 53 -3.10 -6.37 -27.92
C TYR A 53 -2.78 -5.92 -29.36
N THR A 54 -1.90 -6.66 -30.02
CA THR A 54 -1.59 -6.45 -31.44
C THR A 54 -2.65 -7.14 -32.28
N ALA A 55 -3.21 -6.42 -33.25
CA ALA A 55 -4.04 -6.98 -34.31
C ALA A 55 -3.47 -6.60 -35.68
N TYR A 56 -3.68 -7.46 -36.66
CA TYR A 56 -3.42 -7.16 -38.06
C TYR A 56 -4.74 -6.89 -38.75
N VAL A 57 -4.83 -5.75 -39.43
CA VAL A 57 -6.04 -5.34 -40.16
C VAL A 57 -5.68 -5.14 -41.61
N THR A 58 -6.54 -5.63 -42.50
CA THR A 58 -6.44 -5.35 -43.93
C THR A 58 -6.84 -3.91 -44.18
N LYS A 59 -5.95 -3.14 -44.80
CA LYS A 59 -6.21 -1.79 -45.30
C LYS A 59 -5.93 -1.77 -46.81
N TYR A 60 -6.38 -0.72 -47.49
CA TYR A 60 -6.19 -0.55 -48.92
C TYR A 60 -5.37 0.73 -49.18
N ASP A 61 -4.44 0.66 -50.12
CA ASP A 61 -3.68 1.84 -50.57
C ASP A 61 -4.52 2.72 -51.51
N HIS A 62 -3.91 3.79 -52.06
CA HIS A 62 -4.59 4.68 -53.01
C HIS A 62 -4.93 4.03 -54.35
N CYS A 63 -4.30 2.90 -54.68
CA CYS A 63 -4.57 2.09 -55.87
C CYS A 63 -5.59 0.96 -55.61
N GLY A 64 -6.04 0.77 -54.36
CA GLY A 64 -6.94 -0.32 -53.98
C GLY A 64 -6.26 -1.67 -53.72
N HIS A 65 -4.94 -1.71 -53.52
CA HIS A 65 -4.24 -2.94 -53.16
C HIS A 65 -4.32 -3.20 -51.64
N PRO A 66 -4.66 -4.44 -51.21
CA PRO A 66 -4.72 -4.77 -49.81
C PRO A 66 -3.32 -4.90 -49.19
N TYR A 67 -3.14 -4.38 -47.98
CA TYR A 67 -1.95 -4.60 -47.16
C TYR A 67 -2.32 -4.85 -45.70
N GLN A 68 -1.45 -5.54 -44.97
CA GLN A 68 -1.63 -5.79 -43.54
C GLN A 68 -1.02 -4.64 -42.72
N ALA A 69 -1.85 -3.95 -41.95
CA ALA A 69 -1.40 -2.94 -41.00
C ALA A 69 -1.41 -3.50 -39.58
N LYS A 70 -0.27 -3.40 -38.89
CA LYS A 70 -0.17 -3.70 -37.45
C LYS A 70 -0.81 -2.57 -36.65
N VAL A 71 -1.82 -2.88 -35.86
CA VAL A 71 -2.51 -1.91 -34.99
C VAL A 71 -2.55 -2.39 -33.55
N VAL A 72 -2.46 -1.46 -32.61
CA VAL A 72 -2.68 -1.74 -31.19
C VAL A 72 -4.16 -1.48 -30.89
N ARG A 73 -4.84 -2.49 -30.36
CA ARG A 73 -6.22 -2.41 -29.88
C ARG A 73 -6.26 -2.71 -28.39
N TYR A 74 -7.37 -2.40 -27.74
CA TYR A 74 -7.57 -2.65 -26.31
C TYR A 74 -8.73 -3.59 -26.09
N LYS A 75 -8.57 -4.52 -25.15
CA LYS A 75 -9.64 -5.38 -24.65
C LYS A 75 -9.75 -5.25 -23.14
N THR A 76 -10.97 -5.34 -22.64
CA THR A 76 -11.23 -5.44 -21.19
C THR A 76 -11.06 -6.88 -20.77
N VAL A 77 -10.22 -7.13 -19.78
CA VAL A 77 -10.00 -8.45 -19.18
C VAL A 77 -10.24 -8.40 -17.68
N GLN A 78 -10.76 -9.49 -17.11
CA GLN A 78 -10.86 -9.65 -15.67
C GLN A 78 -9.56 -10.23 -15.14
N VAL A 79 -8.93 -9.55 -14.19
CA VAL A 79 -7.68 -9.98 -13.56
C VAL A 79 -7.93 -10.23 -12.08
N PRO A 80 -7.50 -11.38 -11.52
CA PRO A 80 -7.59 -11.63 -10.09
C PRO A 80 -6.62 -10.73 -9.34
N VAL A 81 -7.12 -10.00 -8.35
CA VAL A 81 -6.36 -9.12 -7.47
C VAL A 81 -6.66 -9.49 -6.02
N THR A 82 -5.60 -9.63 -5.24
CA THR A 82 -5.68 -9.91 -3.81
C THR A 82 -5.94 -8.61 -3.05
N LYS A 83 -7.05 -8.55 -2.30
CA LYS A 83 -7.41 -7.41 -1.45
C LYS A 83 -7.61 -7.84 -0.01
N ARG A 84 -7.23 -6.96 0.91
CA ARG A 84 -7.49 -7.12 2.34
C ARG A 84 -8.76 -6.34 2.69
N ILE A 85 -9.83 -7.04 3.04
CA ILE A 85 -11.12 -6.44 3.41
C ILE A 85 -11.36 -6.60 4.91
N LYS A 86 -12.03 -5.62 5.52
CA LYS A 86 -12.50 -5.71 6.90
C LYS A 86 -13.89 -6.33 6.89
N VAL A 87 -14.04 -7.48 7.54
CA VAL A 87 -15.32 -8.16 7.74
C VAL A 87 -15.71 -7.98 9.20
N CYS A 88 -16.95 -7.59 9.47
CA CYS A 88 -17.49 -7.39 10.81
C CYS A 88 -18.82 -8.15 10.91
N HIS A 89 -19.05 -8.86 12.01
CA HIS A 89 -20.28 -9.63 12.30
C HIS A 89 -20.91 -9.25 13.63
#